data_AF-A0A7V9NZQ4-F1
#
_entry.id   AF-A0A7V9NZQ4-F1
#
_cell.length_a   1.000
_cell.length_b   1.000
_cell.length_c   1.000
_cell.angle_alpha   90.00
_cell.angle_beta   90.00
_cell.angle_gamma   90.00
#
_symmetry.space_group_name_H-M   'P 1'
#
loop_
_entity.id
_entity.type
_entity.pdbx_description
1 polymer ?
#
loop_
_entity_poly.entity_id
_entity_poly.type
_entity_poly.pdbx_seq_one_letter_code
_entity_poly.pdbx_strand_id
1 'polypeptide(L)'
;MAKQTRQVKGTNVVSHQGKGTSFEQHESFDDSLLPDATELAKLKELDPEIIHWIKARTEKEQDGRLDFNSRKMSILESGTKRSYRVDIYTISCAFVIIVLGMGFSCFLIDRGEKITGTVFAGATILLAANSFLNFRKVKNNQAKK
;
A
#
# COMPACT_ATOMS: atom_id res chain seq x y z
N MET A 1 -25.63 -6.06 -7.28
CA MET A 1 -24.19 -6.18 -6.95
C MET A 1 -23.90 -7.65 -6.62
N ALA A 2 -22.65 -8.12 -6.73
CA ALA A 2 -22.37 -9.55 -6.85
C ALA A 2 -22.32 -10.27 -5.48
N LYS A 3 -23.11 -11.35 -5.36
CA LYS A 3 -23.10 -12.28 -4.22
C LYS A 3 -21.76 -13.02 -4.15
N GLN A 4 -20.87 -12.66 -3.23
CA GLN A 4 -19.69 -13.48 -2.96
C GLN A 4 -20.14 -14.70 -2.15
N THR A 5 -20.23 -15.85 -2.81
CA THR A 5 -20.56 -17.14 -2.17
C THR A 5 -19.32 -17.94 -1.94
N ARG A 6 -19.27 -18.64 -0.83
CA ARG A 6 -18.09 -19.36 -0.41
C ARG A 6 -18.44 -20.25 0.86
N GLN A 7 -17.96 -21.52 0.92
CA GLN A 7 -18.11 -22.62 1.93
C GLN A 7 -16.79 -23.36 2.40
N VAL A 8 -16.54 -23.64 3.70
CA VAL A 8 -15.30 -24.34 4.14
C VAL A 8 -15.36 -25.88 3.98
N LYS A 9 -14.34 -26.50 3.37
CA LYS A 9 -14.16 -27.97 3.31
C LYS A 9 -12.71 -28.40 3.55
N GLY A 10 -12.47 -29.16 4.62
CA GLY A 10 -11.17 -29.79 4.90
C GLY A 10 -11.12 -31.22 4.36
N THR A 11 -10.04 -31.59 3.65
CA THR A 11 -9.82 -32.96 3.16
C THR A 11 -8.42 -33.44 3.53
N ASN A 12 -8.32 -34.58 4.22
CA ASN A 12 -7.06 -35.25 4.52
C ASN A 12 -6.55 -35.98 3.27
N VAL A 13 -5.37 -35.63 2.77
CA VAL A 13 -4.74 -36.33 1.64
C VAL A 13 -3.55 -37.12 2.17
N VAL A 14 -3.65 -38.45 2.12
CA VAL A 14 -2.57 -39.37 2.49
C VAL A 14 -1.87 -39.82 1.21
N SER A 15 -0.62 -39.43 1.04
CA SER A 15 0.23 -39.86 -0.08
C SER A 15 1.41 -40.69 0.43
N HIS A 16 2.00 -41.50 -0.45
CA HIS A 16 3.02 -42.51 -0.13
C HIS A 16 4.36 -41.92 0.39
N GLN A 17 4.52 -40.59 0.35
CA GLN A 17 5.70 -39.86 0.85
C GLN A 17 5.38 -38.83 1.96
N GLY A 18 4.14 -38.75 2.46
CA GLY A 18 3.80 -37.84 3.56
C GLY A 18 2.30 -37.58 3.74
N LYS A 19 1.94 -37.15 4.95
CA LYS A 19 0.58 -36.70 5.31
C LYS A 19 0.45 -35.19 5.04
N GLY A 20 -0.52 -34.80 4.21
CA GLY A 20 -0.86 -33.40 3.97
C GLY A 20 -2.34 -33.12 4.24
N THR A 21 -2.63 -32.06 4.99
CA THR A 21 -4.00 -31.58 5.22
C THR A 21 -4.32 -30.46 4.24
N SER A 22 -5.29 -30.68 3.34
CA SER A 22 -5.80 -29.61 2.47
C SER A 22 -7.00 -28.95 3.13
N PHE A 23 -6.98 -27.62 3.23
CA PHE A 23 -8.04 -26.82 3.86
C PHE A 23 -8.55 -25.79 2.85
N GLU A 24 -9.71 -26.07 2.26
CA GLU A 24 -10.33 -25.22 1.25
C GLU A 24 -11.36 -24.31 1.93
N GLN A 25 -10.95 -23.10 2.33
CA GLN A 25 -11.83 -22.16 3.00
C GLN A 25 -12.52 -21.21 2.04
N HIS A 26 -13.84 -21.31 2.03
CA HIS A 26 -14.69 -20.30 1.46
C HIS A 26 -15.71 -19.82 2.59
N GLU A 27 -15.93 -18.51 2.85
CA GLU A 27 -17.12 -17.88 3.51
C GLU A 27 -17.94 -16.90 2.61
N SER A 28 -19.28 -16.89 2.69
CA SER A 28 -20.15 -16.04 1.84
C SER A 28 -20.43 -14.66 2.44
N PHE A 29 -20.34 -13.60 1.64
CA PHE A 29 -20.75 -12.24 2.00
C PHE A 29 -21.82 -11.73 1.02
N ASP A 30 -23.01 -11.46 1.55
CA ASP A 30 -24.04 -10.68 0.87
C ASP A 30 -23.88 -9.21 1.26
N ASP A 31 -23.68 -8.36 0.27
CA ASP A 31 -23.48 -6.91 0.45
C ASP A 31 -24.65 -6.10 -0.13
N SER A 32 -25.83 -6.72 -0.24
CA SER A 32 -27.06 -6.02 -0.58
C SER A 32 -27.53 -5.13 0.57
N LEU A 33 -27.53 -3.81 0.33
CA LEU A 33 -28.05 -2.80 1.27
C LEU A 33 -29.58 -2.78 1.41
N LEU A 34 -30.29 -3.55 0.60
CA LEU A 34 -31.75 -3.67 0.59
C LEU A 34 -32.16 -5.16 0.60
N PRO A 35 -33.25 -5.53 1.31
CA PRO A 35 -33.90 -6.83 1.16
C PRO A 35 -34.40 -7.04 -0.27
N ASP A 36 -34.72 -8.30 -0.60
CA ASP A 36 -35.30 -8.60 -1.92
C ASP A 36 -36.67 -7.90 -2.11
N ALA A 37 -37.03 -7.61 -3.36
CA ALA A 37 -38.30 -6.97 -3.69
C ALA A 37 -39.53 -7.75 -3.19
N THR A 38 -39.45 -9.08 -3.13
CA THR A 38 -40.52 -9.93 -2.60
C THR A 38 -40.61 -9.90 -1.07
N GLU A 39 -39.52 -9.60 -0.37
CA GLU A 39 -39.50 -9.39 1.08
C GLU A 39 -40.00 -8.00 1.44
N LEU A 40 -39.58 -6.97 0.68
CA LEU A 40 -40.08 -5.60 0.82
C LEU A 40 -41.61 -5.51 0.63
N ALA A 41 -42.18 -6.30 -0.29
CA ALA A 41 -43.63 -6.39 -0.46
C ALA A 41 -44.34 -6.92 0.80
N LYS A 42 -43.86 -8.03 1.37
CA LYS A 42 -44.40 -8.63 2.61
C LYS A 42 -44.23 -7.71 3.83
N LEU A 43 -43.10 -7.02 3.93
CA LEU A 43 -42.85 -6.05 5.00
C LEU A 43 -43.85 -4.89 4.91
N LYS A 44 -44.16 -4.41 3.70
CA LYS A 44 -45.14 -3.34 3.47
C LYS A 44 -46.58 -3.73 3.86
N GLU A 45 -46.93 -5.02 3.76
CA GLU A 45 -48.23 -5.54 4.23
C GLU A 45 -48.35 -5.52 5.76
N LEU A 46 -47.22 -5.61 6.48
CA LEU A 46 -47.16 -5.51 7.96
C LEU A 46 -47.14 -4.06 8.45
N ASP A 47 -46.39 -3.18 7.77
CA ASP A 47 -46.31 -1.75 8.08
C ASP A 47 -46.11 -0.93 6.80
N PRO A 48 -47.06 -0.05 6.41
CA PRO A 48 -46.94 0.81 5.23
C PRO A 48 -45.70 1.73 5.23
N GLU A 49 -45.24 2.18 6.40
CA GLU A 49 -44.13 3.13 6.56
C GLU A 49 -42.75 2.45 6.60
N ILE A 50 -42.69 1.10 6.69
CA ILE A 50 -41.43 0.34 6.78
C ILE A 50 -40.47 0.66 5.63
N ILE A 51 -40.99 0.93 4.44
CA ILE A 51 -40.20 1.26 3.24
C ILE A 51 -39.49 2.61 3.40
N HIS A 52 -40.13 3.58 4.06
CA HIS A 52 -39.52 4.88 4.34
C HIS A 52 -38.41 4.74 5.39
N TRP A 53 -38.67 3.97 6.46
CA TRP A 53 -37.66 3.65 7.46
C TRP A 53 -36.45 2.91 6.87
N ILE A 54 -36.67 1.86 6.06
CA ILE A 54 -35.59 1.11 5.39
C ILE A 54 -34.75 2.04 4.52
N LYS A 55 -35.36 2.88 3.68
CA LYS A 55 -34.64 3.85 2.85
C LYS A 55 -33.72 4.76 3.67
N ALA A 56 -34.25 5.37 4.74
CA ALA A 56 -33.47 6.27 5.61
C ALA A 56 -32.33 5.53 6.34
N ARG A 57 -32.50 4.23 6.66
CA ARG A 57 -31.44 3.40 7.24
C ARG A 57 -30.37 3.01 6.21
N THR A 58 -30.77 2.66 5.00
CA THR A 58 -29.88 2.32 3.89
C THR A 58 -29.06 3.52 3.42
N GLU A 59 -29.68 4.70 3.30
CA GLU A 59 -28.99 5.96 2.97
C GLU A 59 -27.89 6.27 3.99
N LYS A 60 -28.23 6.23 5.28
CA LYS A 60 -27.26 6.46 6.37
C LYS A 60 -26.10 5.46 6.41
N GLU A 61 -26.36 4.18 6.09
CA GLU A 61 -25.32 3.15 5.97
C GLU A 61 -24.43 3.40 4.73
N GLN A 62 -25.04 3.77 3.61
CA GLN A 62 -24.31 4.08 2.37
C GLN A 62 -23.41 5.32 2.51
N ASP A 63 -23.90 6.37 3.17
CA ASP A 63 -23.12 7.55 3.54
C ASP A 63 -21.97 7.19 4.49
N GLY A 64 -22.22 6.35 5.49
CA GLY A 64 -21.19 5.84 6.39
C GLY A 64 -20.06 5.10 5.66
N ARG A 65 -20.42 4.28 4.66
CA ARG A 65 -19.48 3.57 3.77
C ARG A 65 -18.71 4.55 2.87
N LEU A 66 -19.37 5.56 2.30
CA LEU A 66 -18.76 6.61 1.47
C LEU A 66 -17.74 7.44 2.26
N ASP A 67 -18.12 7.92 3.45
CA ASP A 67 -17.26 8.68 4.36
C ASP A 67 -16.07 7.82 4.85
N PHE A 68 -16.29 6.56 5.23
CA PHE A 68 -15.21 5.65 5.59
C PHE A 68 -14.23 5.40 4.44
N ASN A 69 -14.73 5.23 3.20
CA ASN A 69 -13.88 5.05 2.03
C ASN A 69 -13.12 6.34 1.67
N SER A 70 -13.77 7.50 1.77
CA SER A 70 -13.16 8.82 1.59
C SER A 70 -12.02 9.06 2.59
N ARG A 71 -12.23 8.76 3.88
CA ARG A 71 -11.17 8.80 4.90
C ARG A 71 -10.01 7.86 4.60
N LYS A 72 -10.28 6.62 4.17
CA LYS A 72 -9.23 5.69 3.74
C LYS A 72 -8.41 6.26 2.59
N MET A 73 -9.06 6.82 1.57
CA MET A 73 -8.38 7.43 0.43
C MET A 73 -7.54 8.64 0.85
N SER A 74 -8.05 9.52 1.71
CA SER A 74 -7.30 10.70 2.17
C SER A 74 -6.06 10.33 3.02
N ILE A 75 -6.12 9.24 3.79
CA ILE A 75 -4.97 8.68 4.52
C ILE A 75 -3.94 8.10 3.54
N LEU A 76 -4.37 7.35 2.52
CA LEU A 76 -3.48 6.81 1.47
C LEU A 76 -2.81 7.93 0.65
N GLU A 77 -3.57 8.95 0.25
CA GLU A 77 -3.06 10.12 -0.45
C GLU A 77 -2.05 10.90 0.38
N SER A 78 -2.35 11.19 1.64
CA SER A 78 -1.46 11.96 2.52
C SER A 78 -0.18 11.19 2.85
N GLY A 79 -0.26 9.87 3.03
CA GLY A 79 0.89 8.97 3.12
C GLY A 79 1.76 9.02 1.86
N THR A 80 1.14 8.90 0.68
CA THR A 80 1.84 8.94 -0.62
C THR A 80 2.52 10.30 -0.86
N LYS A 81 1.79 11.41 -0.63
CA LYS A 81 2.30 12.79 -0.71
C LYS A 81 3.42 13.08 0.29
N ARG A 82 3.45 12.40 1.45
CA ARG A 82 4.58 12.48 2.40
C ARG A 82 5.78 11.66 1.93
N SER A 83 5.56 10.44 1.47
CA SER A 83 6.61 9.56 0.94
C SER A 83 7.36 10.20 -0.23
N TYR A 84 6.62 10.74 -1.21
CA TYR A 84 7.19 11.44 -2.37
C TYR A 84 8.07 12.65 -2.01
N ARG A 85 7.69 13.42 -0.97
CA ARG A 85 8.53 14.53 -0.47
C ARG A 85 9.82 14.03 0.17
N VAL A 86 9.77 12.95 0.95
CA VAL A 86 10.97 12.34 1.57
C VAL A 86 11.90 11.77 0.51
N ASP A 87 11.36 11.13 -0.53
CA ASP A 87 12.14 10.68 -1.70
C ASP A 87 12.89 11.86 -2.36
N ILE A 88 12.18 12.96 -2.65
CA ILE A 88 12.78 14.17 -3.25
C ILE A 88 13.90 14.72 -2.36
N TYR A 89 13.64 14.95 -1.06
CA TYR A 89 14.66 15.50 -0.16
C TYR A 89 15.89 14.60 -0.05
N THR A 90 15.70 13.28 -0.10
CA THR A 90 16.82 12.32 -0.05
C THR A 90 17.68 12.40 -1.32
N ILE A 91 17.04 12.45 -2.50
CA ILE A 91 17.74 12.58 -3.78
C ILE A 91 18.47 13.93 -3.87
N SER A 92 17.82 15.03 -3.48
CA SER A 92 18.43 16.36 -3.45
C SER A 92 19.61 16.44 -2.48
N CYS A 93 19.50 15.84 -1.28
CA CYS A 93 20.59 15.81 -0.32
C CYS A 93 21.79 15.00 -0.84
N ALA A 94 21.54 13.81 -1.43
CA ALA A 94 22.59 13.00 -2.04
C ALA A 94 23.29 13.74 -3.19
N PHE A 95 22.55 14.47 -4.04
CA PHE A 95 23.13 15.30 -5.09
C PHE A 95 24.04 16.40 -4.53
N VAL A 96 23.60 17.13 -3.50
CA VAL A 96 24.41 18.17 -2.84
C VAL A 96 25.71 17.59 -2.25
N ILE A 97 25.65 16.42 -1.59
CA ILE A 97 26.84 15.75 -1.04
C ILE A 97 27.83 15.39 -2.16
N ILE A 98 27.36 14.88 -3.29
CA ILE A 98 28.21 14.55 -4.45
C ILE A 98 28.88 15.81 -5.01
N VAL A 99 28.12 16.89 -5.23
CA VAL A 99 28.65 18.15 -5.77
C VAL A 99 29.70 18.76 -4.83
N LEU A 100 29.43 18.77 -3.52
CA LEU A 100 30.40 19.26 -2.52
C LEU A 100 31.66 18.38 -2.46
N GLY A 101 31.51 17.05 -2.49
CA GLY A 101 32.64 16.13 -2.50
C GLY A 101 33.51 16.24 -3.76
N MET A 102 32.89 16.41 -4.93
CA MET A 102 33.60 16.68 -6.20
C MET A 102 34.28 18.05 -6.18
N GLY A 103 33.63 19.10 -5.68
CA GLY A 103 34.23 20.43 -5.51
C GLY A 103 35.44 20.41 -4.57
N PHE A 104 35.34 19.69 -3.45
CA PHE A 104 36.45 19.50 -2.51
C PHE A 104 37.60 18.70 -3.13
N SER A 105 37.30 17.67 -3.93
CA SER A 105 38.31 16.96 -4.71
C SER A 105 39.03 17.88 -5.70
N CYS A 106 38.34 18.80 -6.38
CA CYS A 106 38.97 19.74 -7.30
C CYS A 106 39.93 20.67 -6.54
N PHE A 107 39.46 21.22 -5.42
CA PHE A 107 40.26 22.09 -4.54
C PHE A 107 41.55 21.40 -4.01
N LEU A 108 41.49 20.10 -3.70
CA LEU A 108 42.68 19.32 -3.32
C LEU A 108 43.68 19.18 -4.49
N ILE A 109 43.19 18.94 -5.71
CA ILE A 109 44.03 18.82 -6.91
C ILE A 109 44.71 20.16 -7.23
N ASP A 110 43.98 21.28 -7.12
CA ASP A 110 44.51 22.64 -7.33
C ASP A 110 45.57 23.02 -6.28
N ARG A 111 45.46 22.49 -5.05
CA ARG A 111 46.46 22.63 -3.98
C ARG A 111 47.71 21.76 -4.18
N GLY A 112 47.77 20.95 -5.24
CA GLY A 112 48.91 20.08 -5.58
C GLY A 112 48.75 18.62 -5.13
N GLU A 113 47.74 18.31 -4.32
CA GLU A 113 47.48 16.99 -3.72
C GLU A 113 46.76 16.04 -4.69
N LYS A 114 47.37 15.81 -5.86
CA LYS A 114 46.77 15.07 -6.98
C LYS A 114 46.33 13.65 -6.62
N ILE A 115 47.14 12.93 -5.84
CA ILE A 115 46.85 11.55 -5.41
C ILE A 115 45.68 11.56 -4.43
N THR A 116 45.76 12.39 -3.39
CA THR A 116 44.73 12.54 -2.35
C THR A 116 43.38 12.94 -2.95
N GLY A 117 43.37 13.93 -3.86
CA GLY A 117 42.16 14.36 -4.56
C GLY A 117 41.55 13.27 -5.44
N THR A 118 42.33 12.61 -6.31
CA THR A 118 41.79 11.56 -7.19
C THR A 118 41.24 10.36 -6.44
N VAL A 119 41.91 9.92 -5.37
CA VAL A 119 41.40 8.86 -4.48
C VAL A 119 40.11 9.30 -3.78
N PHE A 120 40.03 10.54 -3.30
CA PHE A 120 38.85 11.09 -2.65
C PHE A 120 37.63 11.19 -3.59
N ALA A 121 37.82 11.63 -4.84
CA ALA A 121 36.76 11.60 -5.86
C ALA A 121 36.24 10.18 -6.11
N GLY A 122 37.15 9.21 -6.31
CA GLY A 122 36.78 7.81 -6.53
C GLY A 122 35.98 7.22 -5.36
N ALA A 123 36.43 7.46 -4.13
CA ALA A 123 35.72 7.05 -2.91
C ALA A 123 34.32 7.70 -2.80
N THR A 124 34.20 8.99 -3.10
CA THR A 124 32.94 9.74 -3.08
C THR A 124 31.92 9.14 -4.05
N ILE A 125 32.34 8.81 -5.28
CA ILE A 125 31.47 8.19 -6.29
C ILE A 125 31.02 6.78 -5.88
N LEU A 126 31.93 5.96 -5.33
CA LEU A 126 31.60 4.61 -4.85
C LEU A 126 30.61 4.63 -3.67
N LEU A 127 30.80 5.55 -2.71
CA LEU A 127 29.88 5.74 -1.59
C LEU A 127 28.50 6.20 -2.06
N ALA A 128 28.44 7.15 -3.00
CA ALA A 128 27.19 7.60 -3.60
C ALA A 128 26.45 6.45 -4.33
N ALA A 129 27.15 5.70 -5.18
CA ALA A 129 26.58 4.55 -5.89
C ALA A 129 26.04 3.48 -4.94
N ASN A 130 26.81 3.12 -3.90
CA ASN A 130 26.37 2.18 -2.87
C ASN A 130 25.13 2.70 -2.10
N SER A 131 25.09 3.99 -1.78
CA SER A 131 23.95 4.62 -1.10
C SER A 131 22.67 4.56 -1.97
N PHE A 132 22.75 4.93 -3.25
CA PHE A 132 21.62 4.84 -4.18
C PHE A 132 21.12 3.40 -4.39
N LEU A 133 22.04 2.43 -4.52
CA LEU A 133 21.68 1.01 -4.68
C LEU A 133 20.98 0.46 -3.43
N ASN A 134 21.48 0.78 -2.23
CA ASN A 134 20.86 0.35 -0.98
C ASN A 134 19.52 1.06 -0.73
N PHE A 135 19.39 2.35 -1.04
CA PHE A 135 18.13 3.07 -0.97
C PHE A 135 17.07 2.44 -1.88
N ARG A 136 17.42 2.08 -3.12
CA ARG A 136 16.53 1.36 -4.05
C ARG A 136 16.12 -0.02 -3.51
N LYS A 137 17.03 -0.74 -2.84
CA LYS A 137 16.75 -2.04 -2.20
C LYS A 137 15.76 -1.90 -1.03
N VAL A 138 15.91 -0.87 -0.18
CA VAL A 138 14.97 -0.59 0.92
C VAL A 138 13.57 -0.27 0.38
N LYS A 139 13.47 0.57 -0.66
CA LYS A 139 12.18 0.91 -1.28
C LYS A 139 11.46 -0.31 -1.87
N ASN A 140 12.18 -1.21 -2.52
CA ASN A 140 11.60 -2.46 -3.05
C ASN A 140 11.12 -3.42 -1.96
N ASN A 141 11.69 -3.38 -0.76
CA ASN A 141 11.23 -4.19 0.38
C ASN A 141 10.02 -3.57 1.08
N GLN A 142 9.89 -2.24 1.07
CA GLN A 142 8.69 -1.54 1.55
C GLN A 142 7.47 -1.80 0.64
N ALA A 143 7.68 -1.83 -0.69
CA ALA A 143 6.62 -2.12 -1.67
C ALA A 143 6.16 -3.60 -1.75
N LYS A 144 6.75 -4.48 -0.94
CA LYS A 144 6.41 -5.92 -0.84
C LYS A 144 5.80 -6.31 0.51
N LYS A 145 5.58 -5.34 1.40
CA LYS A 145 4.90 -5.51 2.69
C LYS A 145 3.52 -4.86 2.64
#